data_AF-A0A365D2L6-F1
#
_entry.id   AF-A0A365D2L6-F1
#
_cell.length_a   1.000
_cell.length_b   1.000
_cell.length_c   1.000
_cell.angle_alpha   90.00
_cell.angle_beta   90.00
_cell.angle_gamma   90.00
#
_symmetry.space_group_name_H-M   'P 1'
#
loop_
_entity.id
_entity.type
_entity.pdbx_description
1 polymer ?
#
loop_
_entity_poly.entity_id
_entity_poly.type
_entity_poly.pdbx_seq_one_letter_code
_entity_poly.pdbx_strand_id
1 'polypeptide(L)'
;MDREHRNELVLQHLPLVGYLVSEVCAKASHLSRDDLASVGSIALITSAESFDPALGVPFGAFARRRIIGAFADEMRSQDWATRSARKRIKETMAVEETLRGLLGRNPTVSEMASSLGVERSVVEAALADAARTLTPLDDVIVETFAAETASPEHAVLADERVKYLRAAVTALPAKMRYVVEEIYLAGRTVKELAAELGSTHAAVSQQRAEAIRLMRDGLAAHYADDPGTTHAPESRINARRRNDYMAQMGAATHGGITRPVLSA
;
A
#
# COMPACT_ATOMS: atom_id res chain seq x y z
N MET A 1 -23.89 20.11 -2.09
CA MET A 1 -22.57 20.49 -1.56
C MET A 1 -22.18 21.83 -2.15
N ASP A 2 -21.65 22.76 -1.36
CA ASP A 2 -21.14 24.03 -1.89
C ASP A 2 -19.86 23.80 -2.71
N ARG A 3 -19.65 24.62 -3.75
CA ARG A 3 -18.56 24.43 -4.72
C ARG A 3 -17.20 24.63 -4.08
N GLU A 4 -17.09 25.54 -3.11
CA GLU A 4 -15.86 25.75 -2.34
C GLU A 4 -15.54 24.53 -1.48
N HIS A 5 -16.52 24.01 -0.75
CA HIS A 5 -16.34 22.82 0.10
C HIS A 5 -15.96 21.56 -0.69
N ARG A 6 -16.56 21.36 -1.88
CA ARG A 6 -16.17 20.28 -2.79
C ARG A 6 -14.72 20.42 -3.22
N ASN A 7 -14.31 21.62 -3.63
CA ASN A 7 -12.95 21.87 -4.11
C ASN A 7 -11.93 21.66 -2.97
N GLU A 8 -12.25 22.10 -1.76
CA GLU A 8 -11.41 21.87 -0.58
C GLU A 8 -11.24 20.37 -0.31
N LEU A 9 -12.34 19.60 -0.35
CA LEU A 9 -12.32 18.15 -0.17
C LEU A 9 -11.48 17.44 -1.23
N VAL A 10 -11.58 17.88 -2.49
CA VAL A 10 -10.72 17.37 -3.58
C VAL A 10 -9.25 17.68 -3.34
N LEU A 11 -8.91 18.92 -2.96
CA LEU A 11 -7.52 19.33 -2.73
C LEU A 11 -6.88 18.59 -1.56
N GLN A 12 -7.61 18.40 -0.45
CA GLN A 12 -7.15 17.64 0.71
C GLN A 12 -6.82 16.17 0.38
N HIS A 13 -7.50 15.61 -0.62
CA HIS A 13 -7.37 14.20 -0.98
C HIS A 13 -6.68 13.95 -2.33
N LEU A 14 -6.14 14.99 -2.97
CA LEU A 14 -5.32 14.86 -4.17
C LEU A 14 -4.15 13.87 -4.01
N PRO A 15 -3.43 13.83 -2.86
CA PRO A 15 -2.34 12.87 -2.65
C PRO A 15 -2.78 11.40 -2.73
N LEU A 16 -4.06 11.10 -2.45
CA LEU A 16 -4.62 9.75 -2.55
C LEU A 16 -4.51 9.21 -3.98
N VAL A 17 -4.78 10.07 -4.98
CA VAL A 17 -4.64 9.70 -6.39
C VAL A 17 -3.19 9.31 -6.69
N GLY A 18 -2.23 10.14 -6.28
CA GLY A 18 -0.80 9.87 -6.51
C GLY A 18 -0.32 8.57 -5.85
N TYR A 19 -0.83 8.25 -4.66
CA TYR A 19 -0.56 6.99 -3.98
C TYR A 19 -1.11 5.79 -4.77
N LEU A 20 -2.39 5.83 -5.14
CA LEU A 20 -3.06 4.73 -5.85
C LEU A 20 -2.47 4.50 -7.25
N VAL A 21 -2.11 5.57 -7.96
CA VAL A 21 -1.41 5.49 -9.25
C VAL A 21 -0.07 4.75 -9.08
N SER A 22 0.70 5.11 -8.05
CA SER A 22 1.99 4.45 -7.78
C SER A 22 1.82 2.97 -7.45
N GLU A 23 0.78 2.63 -6.70
CA GLU A 23 0.44 1.24 -6.36
C GLU A 23 0.07 0.41 -7.60
N VAL A 24 -0.72 0.98 -8.51
CA VAL A 24 -1.12 0.32 -9.76
C VAL A 24 0.05 0.20 -10.73
N CYS A 25 0.83 1.26 -10.95
CA CYS A 25 2.01 1.22 -11.83
C CYS A 25 3.08 0.24 -11.33
N ALA A 26 3.19 0.00 -10.02
CA ALA A 26 4.10 -1.01 -9.47
C ALA A 26 3.69 -2.44 -9.87
N LYS A 27 2.39 -2.69 -10.07
CA LYS A 27 1.84 -3.99 -10.49
C LYS A 27 1.72 -4.10 -12.02
N ALA A 28 1.47 -3.00 -12.70
CA ALA A 28 1.24 -2.91 -14.14
C ALA A 28 2.10 -1.80 -14.76
N SER A 29 3.38 -2.11 -14.99
CA SER A 29 4.39 -1.16 -15.49
C SER A 29 4.17 -0.68 -16.93
N HIS A 30 3.24 -1.31 -17.65
CA HIS A 30 2.88 -0.95 -19.03
C HIS A 30 1.86 0.21 -19.11
N LEU A 31 1.30 0.65 -17.99
CA LEU A 31 0.33 1.73 -17.93
C LEU A 31 1.01 3.09 -17.82
N SER A 32 0.47 4.08 -18.54
CA SER A 32 0.89 5.48 -18.41
C SER A 32 0.50 6.02 -17.02
N ARG A 33 1.50 6.50 -16.29
CA ARG A 33 1.30 7.13 -14.98
C ARG A 33 0.41 8.36 -15.08
N ASP A 34 0.57 9.14 -16.14
CA ASP A 34 -0.14 10.39 -16.34
C ASP A 34 -1.61 10.15 -16.74
N ASP A 35 -1.88 9.07 -17.48
CA ASP A 35 -3.25 8.67 -17.83
C ASP A 35 -3.99 8.22 -16.57
N LEU A 36 -3.38 7.36 -15.75
CA LEU A 36 -3.96 6.96 -14.47
C LEU A 36 -4.12 8.16 -13.52
N ALA A 37 -3.17 9.09 -13.48
CA ALA A 37 -3.33 10.31 -12.67
C ALA A 37 -4.54 11.14 -13.14
N SER A 38 -4.77 11.23 -14.45
CA SER A 38 -5.91 11.95 -15.03
C SER A 38 -7.24 11.27 -14.68
N VAL A 39 -7.35 9.96 -14.91
CA VAL A 39 -8.52 9.13 -14.57
C VAL A 39 -8.84 9.23 -13.08
N GLY A 40 -7.83 9.12 -12.23
CA GLY A 40 -7.99 9.15 -10.78
C GLY A 40 -8.39 10.54 -10.28
N SER A 41 -7.93 11.60 -10.92
CA SER A 41 -8.34 12.96 -10.61
C SER A 41 -9.81 13.20 -10.95
N ILE A 42 -10.28 12.71 -12.11
CA ILE A 42 -11.70 12.79 -12.50
C ILE A 42 -12.56 11.97 -11.52
N ALA A 43 -12.11 10.77 -11.18
CA ALA A 43 -12.80 9.92 -10.20
C ALA A 43 -12.87 10.56 -8.81
N LEU A 44 -11.82 11.27 -8.38
CA LEU A 44 -11.82 12.01 -7.11
C LEU A 44 -12.83 13.17 -7.12
N ILE A 45 -12.89 13.94 -8.20
CA ILE A 45 -13.84 15.06 -8.35
C ILE A 45 -15.28 14.55 -8.30
N THR A 46 -15.59 13.52 -9.08
CA THR A 46 -16.94 12.91 -9.11
C THR A 46 -17.30 12.23 -7.79
N SER A 47 -16.29 11.70 -7.06
CA SER A 47 -16.48 11.23 -5.69
C SER A 47 -16.87 12.37 -4.77
N ALA A 48 -16.19 13.53 -4.83
CA ALA A 48 -16.55 14.68 -4.01
C ALA A 48 -17.97 15.19 -4.29
N GLU A 49 -18.42 15.15 -5.54
CA GLU A 49 -19.78 15.56 -5.93
C GLU A 49 -20.88 14.62 -5.42
N SER A 50 -20.59 13.33 -5.33
CA SER A 50 -21.54 12.29 -4.94
C SER A 50 -21.40 11.84 -3.48
N PHE A 51 -20.51 12.47 -2.71
CA PHE A 51 -20.25 12.09 -1.34
C PHE A 51 -21.37 12.55 -0.40
N ASP A 52 -21.86 11.61 0.42
CA ASP A 52 -22.81 11.87 1.48
C ASP A 52 -22.18 11.57 2.85
N PRO A 53 -21.84 12.61 3.65
CA PRO A 53 -21.31 12.45 4.99
C PRO A 53 -22.26 11.73 5.96
N ALA A 54 -23.58 11.73 5.71
CA ALA A 54 -24.57 11.11 6.60
C ALA A 54 -24.45 9.58 6.65
N LEU A 55 -23.78 8.98 5.66
CA LEU A 55 -23.53 7.54 5.60
C LEU A 55 -22.41 7.07 6.56
N GLY A 56 -21.72 7.99 7.23
CA GLY A 56 -20.70 7.68 8.25
C GLY A 56 -19.38 7.11 7.71
N VAL A 57 -19.20 7.08 6.39
CA VAL A 57 -17.96 6.61 5.76
C VAL A 57 -17.03 7.80 5.53
N PRO A 58 -15.76 7.76 5.97
CA PRO A 58 -14.79 8.83 5.68
C PRO A 58 -14.60 9.00 4.18
N PHE A 59 -14.54 10.25 3.70
CA PHE A 59 -14.46 10.54 2.27
C PHE A 59 -13.28 9.83 1.58
N GLY A 60 -12.10 9.79 2.20
CA GLY A 60 -10.94 9.11 1.63
C GLY A 60 -11.18 7.62 1.34
N ALA A 61 -11.94 6.92 2.20
CA ALA A 61 -12.31 5.53 1.99
C ALA A 61 -13.31 5.38 0.83
N PHE A 62 -14.31 6.28 0.77
CA PHE A 62 -15.27 6.34 -0.32
C PHE A 62 -14.60 6.62 -1.68
N ALA A 63 -13.76 7.66 -1.74
CA ALA A 63 -13.05 8.07 -2.95
C ALA A 63 -12.07 7.00 -3.43
N ARG A 64 -11.34 6.33 -2.52
CA ARG A 64 -10.44 5.22 -2.89
C ARG A 64 -11.15 4.15 -3.70
N ARG A 65 -12.32 3.70 -3.26
CA ARG A 65 -13.09 2.66 -3.96
C ARG A 65 -13.50 3.09 -5.37
N ARG A 66 -13.92 4.35 -5.53
CA ARG A 66 -14.30 4.90 -6.84
C ARG A 66 -13.11 5.11 -7.78
N ILE A 67 -11.97 5.57 -7.25
CA ILE A 67 -10.74 5.75 -8.03
C ILE A 67 -10.22 4.40 -8.54
N ILE A 68 -10.19 3.36 -7.68
CA ILE A 68 -9.80 2.01 -8.11
C ILE A 68 -10.74 1.47 -9.18
N GLY A 69 -12.05 1.68 -9.02
CA GLY A 69 -13.04 1.32 -10.04
C GLY A 69 -12.77 2.02 -11.38
N ALA A 70 -12.49 3.33 -11.35
CA ALA A 70 -12.17 4.10 -12.55
C ALA A 70 -10.88 3.62 -13.25
N PHE A 71 -9.85 3.21 -12.50
CA PHE A 71 -8.65 2.60 -13.09
C PHE A 71 -8.95 1.28 -13.77
N ALA A 72 -9.78 0.44 -13.15
CA ALA A 72 -10.20 -0.82 -13.74
C ALA A 72 -11.03 -0.59 -15.01
N ASP A 73 -11.91 0.40 -14.99
CA ASP A 73 -12.74 0.75 -16.15
C ASP A 73 -11.91 1.34 -17.29
N GLU A 74 -10.93 2.21 -17.03
CA GLU A 74 -10.00 2.71 -18.05
C GLU A 74 -9.21 1.57 -18.70
N MET A 75 -8.72 0.64 -17.88
CA MET A 75 -7.95 -0.51 -18.36
C MET A 75 -8.80 -1.46 -19.20
N ARG A 76 -10.10 -1.56 -18.89
CA ARG A 76 -11.08 -2.28 -19.69
C ARG A 76 -11.46 -1.51 -20.95
N SER A 77 -11.59 -0.18 -20.93
CA SER A 77 -11.95 0.61 -22.12
C SER A 77 -10.83 0.67 -23.15
N GLN A 78 -9.58 0.52 -22.70
CA GLN A 78 -8.41 0.30 -23.55
C GLN A 78 -8.32 -1.16 -24.08
N ASP A 79 -9.42 -1.95 -24.00
CA ASP A 79 -9.47 -3.41 -24.17
C ASP A 79 -8.74 -3.90 -25.42
N TRP A 80 -7.53 -4.41 -25.19
CA TRP A 80 -6.64 -5.02 -26.17
C TRP A 80 -6.86 -6.55 -26.28
N ALA A 81 -7.61 -7.15 -25.34
CA ALA A 81 -7.78 -8.59 -25.25
C ALA A 81 -9.14 -9.05 -25.77
N THR A 82 -9.15 -9.51 -27.03
CA THR A 82 -10.31 -10.17 -27.65
C THR A 82 -10.78 -11.38 -26.82
N ARG A 83 -12.05 -11.81 -27.00
CA ARG A 83 -12.59 -13.01 -26.34
C ARG A 83 -11.73 -14.26 -26.55
N SER A 84 -11.07 -14.35 -27.71
CA SER A 84 -10.11 -15.40 -28.04
C SER A 84 -8.78 -15.28 -27.27
N ALA A 85 -8.28 -14.06 -27.04
CA ALA A 85 -7.10 -13.84 -26.19
C ALA A 85 -7.36 -14.28 -24.74
N ARG A 86 -8.51 -13.91 -24.16
CA ARG A 86 -8.87 -14.34 -22.78
C ARG A 86 -9.01 -15.86 -22.66
N LYS A 87 -9.67 -16.49 -23.64
CA LYS A 87 -9.78 -17.96 -23.69
C LYS A 87 -8.39 -18.60 -23.70
N ARG A 88 -7.49 -18.08 -24.53
CA ARG A 88 -6.12 -18.58 -24.67
C ARG A 88 -5.31 -18.43 -23.38
N ILE A 89 -5.36 -17.27 -22.73
CA ILE A 89 -4.73 -17.04 -21.43
C ILE A 89 -5.20 -18.08 -20.41
N LYS A 90 -6.51 -18.28 -20.29
CA LYS A 90 -7.11 -19.22 -19.33
C LYS A 90 -6.65 -20.66 -19.60
N GLU A 91 -6.65 -21.09 -20.86
CA GLU A 91 -6.18 -22.42 -21.27
C GLU A 91 -4.68 -22.60 -20.98
N THR A 92 -3.85 -21.59 -21.28
CA THR A 92 -2.41 -21.64 -21.01
C THR A 92 -2.10 -21.71 -19.51
N MET A 93 -2.75 -20.90 -18.69
CA MET A 93 -2.55 -20.93 -17.23
C MET A 93 -3.02 -22.25 -16.60
N ALA A 94 -4.13 -22.82 -17.08
CA ALA A 94 -4.62 -24.11 -16.60
C ALA A 94 -3.62 -25.25 -16.88
N VAL A 95 -3.00 -25.24 -18.06
CA VAL A 95 -1.95 -26.21 -18.43
C VAL A 95 -0.68 -25.98 -17.63
N GLU A 96 -0.28 -24.73 -17.42
CA GLU A 96 0.88 -24.39 -16.58
C GLU A 96 0.72 -24.99 -15.18
N GLU A 97 -0.44 -24.81 -14.54
CA GLU A 97 -0.70 -25.32 -13.20
C GLU A 97 -0.76 -26.85 -13.15
N THR A 98 -1.41 -27.47 -14.15
CA THR A 98 -1.47 -28.93 -14.26
C THR A 98 -0.07 -29.54 -14.39
N LEU A 99 0.78 -28.96 -15.25
CA LEU A 99 2.15 -29.43 -15.44
C LEU A 99 3.04 -29.14 -14.24
N ARG A 100 2.84 -28.02 -13.55
CA ARG A 100 3.53 -27.70 -12.30
C ARG A 100 3.26 -28.77 -11.24
N GLY A 101 2.00 -29.16 -11.08
CA GLY A 101 1.60 -30.23 -10.16
C GLY A 101 2.20 -31.60 -10.52
N LEU A 102 2.28 -31.93 -11.81
CA LEU A 102 2.84 -33.21 -12.28
C LEU A 102 4.37 -33.27 -12.23
N LEU A 103 5.06 -32.17 -12.54
CA LEU A 103 6.52 -32.12 -12.67
C LEU A 103 7.22 -31.78 -11.35
N GLY A 104 6.50 -31.21 -10.37
CA GLY A 104 7.08 -30.69 -9.12
C GLY A 104 8.04 -29.51 -9.33
N ARG A 105 8.02 -28.89 -10.52
CA ARG A 105 8.81 -27.72 -10.91
C ARG A 105 8.04 -26.87 -11.89
N ASN A 106 8.55 -25.67 -12.18
CA ASN A 106 7.98 -24.82 -13.22
C ASN A 106 8.08 -25.51 -14.61
N PRO A 107 6.99 -25.63 -15.37
CA PRO A 107 7.04 -26.15 -16.73
C PRO A 107 7.70 -25.15 -17.67
N THR A 108 8.41 -25.66 -18.68
CA THR A 108 8.99 -24.84 -19.74
C THR A 108 7.95 -24.46 -20.78
N VAL A 109 8.18 -23.36 -21.51
CA VAL A 109 7.32 -22.95 -22.64
C VAL A 109 7.12 -24.08 -23.65
N SER A 110 8.17 -24.87 -23.90
CA SER A 110 8.09 -25.99 -24.84
C SER A 110 7.20 -27.12 -24.31
N GLU A 111 7.27 -27.44 -23.01
CA GLU A 111 6.41 -28.45 -22.40
C GLU A 111 4.92 -28.03 -22.43
N MET A 112 4.64 -26.75 -22.16
CA MET A 112 3.28 -26.22 -22.25
C MET A 112 2.76 -26.20 -23.70
N ALA A 113 3.60 -25.80 -24.67
CA ALA A 113 3.26 -25.79 -26.08
C ALA A 113 2.91 -27.19 -26.60
N SER A 114 3.72 -28.19 -26.23
CA SER A 114 3.46 -29.60 -26.53
C SER A 114 2.16 -30.09 -25.89
N SER A 115 1.87 -29.71 -24.64
CA SER A 115 0.64 -30.10 -23.95
C SER A 115 -0.62 -29.43 -24.53
N LEU A 116 -0.50 -28.21 -25.04
CA LEU A 116 -1.60 -27.45 -25.64
C LEU A 116 -1.79 -27.76 -27.14
N GLY A 117 -0.81 -28.40 -27.78
CA GLY A 117 -0.83 -28.63 -29.23
C GLY A 117 -0.70 -27.34 -30.05
N VAL A 118 0.00 -26.33 -29.52
CA VAL A 118 0.19 -25.02 -30.17
C VAL A 118 1.68 -24.69 -30.32
N GLU A 119 1.99 -23.72 -31.16
CA GLU A 119 3.35 -23.19 -31.32
C GLU A 119 3.84 -22.49 -30.04
N ARG A 120 5.16 -22.53 -29.78
CA ARG A 120 5.77 -21.88 -28.60
C ARG A 120 5.46 -20.38 -28.55
N SER A 121 5.45 -19.70 -29.69
CA SER A 121 5.13 -18.28 -29.79
C SER A 121 3.72 -17.95 -29.30
N VAL A 122 2.78 -18.88 -29.44
CA VAL A 122 1.40 -18.72 -28.98
C VAL A 122 1.34 -18.79 -27.46
N VAL A 123 2.13 -19.66 -26.85
CA VAL A 123 2.27 -19.78 -25.39
C VAL A 123 2.99 -18.56 -24.82
N GLU A 124 4.09 -18.12 -25.44
CA GLU A 124 4.81 -16.91 -25.03
C GLU A 124 3.92 -15.67 -25.10
N ALA A 125 3.15 -15.53 -26.18
CA ALA A 125 2.17 -14.47 -26.31
C ALA A 125 1.09 -14.57 -25.22
N ALA A 126 0.55 -15.77 -24.96
CA ALA A 126 -0.46 -15.97 -23.92
C ALA A 126 0.07 -15.68 -22.51
N LEU A 127 1.34 -16.00 -22.20
CA LEU A 127 1.97 -15.66 -20.93
C LEU A 127 2.24 -14.16 -20.80
N ALA A 128 2.71 -13.51 -21.88
CA ALA A 128 2.88 -12.06 -21.91
C ALA A 128 1.53 -11.35 -21.78
N ASP A 129 0.48 -11.92 -22.38
CA ASP A 129 -0.89 -11.45 -22.30
C ASP A 129 -1.46 -11.65 -20.89
N ALA A 130 -1.17 -12.79 -20.25
CA ALA A 130 -1.52 -13.07 -18.87
C ALA A 130 -0.83 -12.09 -17.91
N ALA A 131 0.43 -11.73 -18.15
CA ALA A 131 1.15 -10.74 -17.36
C ALA A 131 0.61 -9.31 -17.54
N ARG A 132 0.03 -9.00 -18.71
CA ARG A 132 -0.67 -7.72 -18.98
C ARG A 132 -2.10 -7.71 -18.45
N THR A 133 -2.74 -8.86 -18.41
CA THR A 133 -4.05 -9.03 -17.80
C THR A 133 -3.81 -8.99 -16.29
N LEU A 134 -4.00 -7.82 -15.67
CA LEU A 134 -4.39 -7.82 -14.27
C LEU A 134 -5.54 -8.81 -14.19
N THR A 135 -5.35 -9.92 -13.47
CA THR A 135 -6.43 -10.86 -13.19
C THR A 135 -7.63 -10.00 -12.79
N PRO A 136 -8.76 -10.05 -13.52
CA PRO A 136 -9.96 -9.44 -13.02
C PRO A 136 -10.12 -10.06 -11.64
N LEU A 137 -10.20 -9.21 -10.62
CA LEU A 137 -10.42 -9.61 -9.23
C LEU A 137 -11.75 -10.40 -9.07
N ASP A 138 -12.47 -10.65 -10.16
CA ASP A 138 -13.76 -11.30 -10.24
C ASP A 138 -13.71 -12.81 -10.55
N ASP A 139 -12.64 -13.38 -11.14
CA ASP A 139 -12.67 -14.80 -11.58
C ASP A 139 -11.84 -15.75 -10.70
N VAL A 140 -11.18 -15.20 -9.67
CA VAL A 140 -10.65 -15.95 -8.54
C VAL A 140 -11.26 -15.34 -7.29
N ILE A 141 -12.40 -15.92 -6.91
CA ILE A 141 -12.93 -15.90 -5.54
C ILE A 141 -13.87 -14.72 -5.18
N VAL A 142 -15.07 -14.73 -5.74
CA VAL A 142 -16.23 -14.01 -5.18
C VAL A 142 -16.76 -14.69 -3.88
N GLU A 143 -16.32 -15.92 -3.57
CA GLU A 143 -16.69 -16.65 -2.33
C GLU A 143 -15.71 -16.50 -1.14
N THR A 144 -14.62 -15.75 -1.30
CA THR A 144 -13.65 -15.48 -0.20
C THR A 144 -13.15 -14.04 -0.26
N PHE A 145 -14.03 -13.10 -0.63
CA PHE A 145 -13.88 -11.77 -0.07
C PHE A 145 -14.21 -11.88 1.41
N ALA A 146 -13.16 -11.94 2.24
CA ALA A 146 -13.27 -11.45 3.60
C ALA A 146 -13.95 -10.08 3.47
N ALA A 147 -15.11 -9.92 4.12
CA ALA A 147 -15.83 -8.67 4.06
C ALA A 147 -14.84 -7.52 4.36
N GLU A 148 -14.86 -6.45 3.58
CA GLU A 148 -14.07 -5.24 3.87
C GLU A 148 -14.55 -4.54 5.15
N THR A 149 -15.55 -5.09 5.84
CA THR A 149 -15.69 -4.88 7.27
C THR A 149 -14.55 -5.64 7.93
N ALA A 150 -13.55 -4.92 8.42
CA ALA A 150 -12.55 -5.51 9.29
C ALA A 150 -13.28 -6.38 10.31
N SER A 151 -13.06 -7.70 10.25
CA SER A 151 -13.53 -8.63 11.29
C SER A 151 -13.23 -7.98 12.64
N PRO A 152 -14.06 -8.12 13.68
CA PRO A 152 -13.81 -7.49 14.97
C PRO A 152 -12.35 -7.68 15.44
N GLU A 153 -11.74 -8.83 15.13
CA GLU A 153 -10.31 -9.10 15.33
C GLU A 153 -9.37 -8.20 14.50
N HIS A 154 -9.62 -8.04 13.19
CA HIS A 154 -8.86 -7.17 12.29
C HIS A 154 -9.04 -5.70 12.63
N ALA A 155 -10.23 -5.29 13.08
CA ALA A 155 -10.51 -3.92 13.50
C ALA A 155 -9.73 -3.59 14.78
N VAL A 156 -9.69 -4.51 15.75
CA VAL A 156 -8.90 -4.38 16.98
C VAL A 156 -7.40 -4.38 16.65
N LEU A 157 -6.92 -5.26 15.78
CA LEU A 157 -5.51 -5.28 15.35
C LEU A 157 -5.12 -4.00 14.60
N ALA A 158 -6.02 -3.44 13.77
CA ALA A 158 -5.78 -2.19 13.08
C ALA A 158 -5.75 -0.99 14.03
N ASP A 159 -6.67 -0.93 15.00
CA ASP A 159 -6.69 0.11 16.03
C ASP A 159 -5.44 0.02 16.93
N GLU A 160 -5.03 -1.20 17.27
CA GLU A 160 -3.79 -1.47 17.99
C GLU A 160 -2.58 -0.99 17.18
N ARG A 161 -2.46 -1.35 15.89
CA ARG A 161 -1.40 -0.85 15.00
C ARG A 161 -1.33 0.68 14.98
N VAL A 162 -2.48 1.35 14.87
CA VAL A 162 -2.56 2.82 14.88
C VAL A 162 -2.13 3.38 16.23
N LYS A 163 -2.52 2.76 17.34
CA LYS A 163 -2.09 3.14 18.70
C LYS A 163 -0.57 3.03 18.86
N TYR A 164 0.02 1.91 18.45
CA TYR A 164 1.48 1.69 18.48
C TYR A 164 2.22 2.69 17.58
N LEU A 165 1.72 2.96 16.38
CA LEU A 165 2.30 3.94 15.48
C LEU A 165 2.25 5.36 16.05
N ARG A 166 1.12 5.75 16.68
CA ARG A 166 0.99 7.06 17.34
C ARG A 166 1.99 7.19 18.49
N ALA A 167 2.10 6.16 19.33
CA ALA A 167 3.09 6.11 20.40
C ALA A 167 4.53 6.22 19.85
N ALA A 168 4.81 5.55 18.73
CA ALA A 168 6.11 5.60 18.06
C ALA A 168 6.50 7.01 17.64
N VAL A 169 5.55 7.77 17.07
CA VAL A 169 5.75 9.16 16.66
C VAL A 169 5.89 10.07 17.87
N THR A 170 5.02 9.95 18.87
CA THR A 170 5.06 10.81 20.07
C THR A 170 6.34 10.63 20.90
N ALA A 171 6.88 9.41 20.96
CA ALA A 171 8.14 9.13 21.67
C ALA A 171 9.38 9.69 20.96
N LEU A 172 9.29 10.07 19.67
CA LEU A 172 10.44 10.60 18.95
C LEU A 172 11.01 11.86 19.62
N PRO A 173 12.33 12.08 19.54
CA PRO A 173 12.96 13.34 19.92
C PRO A 173 12.28 14.53 19.21
N ALA A 174 12.06 15.64 19.91
CA ALA A 174 11.22 16.75 19.44
C ALA A 174 11.52 17.21 18.00
N LYS A 175 12.81 17.35 17.63
CA LYS A 175 13.22 17.72 16.27
C LYS A 175 12.86 16.66 15.22
N MET A 176 13.04 15.38 15.55
CA MET A 176 12.71 14.27 14.66
C MET A 176 11.20 14.11 14.51
N ARG A 177 10.46 14.25 15.61
CA ARG A 177 9.00 14.24 15.63
C ARG A 177 8.43 15.31 14.71
N TYR A 178 8.87 16.55 14.88
CA TYR A 178 8.45 17.66 14.03
C TYR A 178 8.71 17.37 12.56
N VAL A 179 9.90 16.88 12.20
CA VAL A 179 10.22 16.51 10.81
C VAL A 179 9.29 15.42 10.27
N VAL A 180 8.92 14.43 11.08
CA VAL A 180 8.01 13.35 10.66
C VAL A 180 6.57 13.86 10.53
N GLU A 181 6.07 14.62 11.50
CA GLU A 181 4.72 15.18 11.48
C GLU A 181 4.53 16.09 10.26
N GLU A 182 5.49 16.97 9.99
CA GLU A 182 5.36 17.94 8.90
C GLU A 182 5.48 17.30 7.50
N ILE A 183 6.29 16.25 7.36
CA ILE A 183 6.45 15.56 6.07
C ILE A 183 5.31 14.57 5.81
N TYR A 184 4.91 13.79 6.82
CA TYR A 184 3.97 12.68 6.63
C TYR A 184 2.53 12.99 7.02
N LEU A 185 2.29 13.95 7.91
CA LEU A 185 0.94 14.35 8.33
C LEU A 185 0.51 15.67 7.67
N ALA A 186 1.40 16.66 7.60
CA ALA A 186 1.12 17.96 6.98
C ALA A 186 1.49 18.04 5.48
N GLY A 187 2.14 17.00 4.93
CA GLY A 187 2.44 16.89 3.51
C GLY A 187 3.50 17.88 2.98
N ARG A 188 4.30 18.48 3.86
CA ARG A 188 5.33 19.46 3.47
C ARG A 188 6.55 18.79 2.87
N THR A 189 7.20 19.49 1.95
CA THR A 189 8.42 18.98 1.33
C THR A 189 9.65 19.20 2.23
N VAL A 190 10.65 18.35 2.07
CA VAL A 190 11.95 18.48 2.76
C VAL A 190 12.60 19.83 2.48
N LYS A 191 12.39 20.37 1.27
CA LYS A 191 12.94 21.66 0.83
C LYS A 191 12.32 22.82 1.61
N GLU A 192 10.99 22.83 1.74
CA GLU A 192 10.27 23.85 2.52
C GLU A 192 10.67 23.81 3.99
N LEU A 193 10.74 22.60 4.56
CA LEU A 193 11.09 22.42 5.97
C LEU A 193 12.56 22.80 6.26
N ALA A 194 13.47 22.52 5.33
CA ALA A 194 14.87 22.94 5.45
C ALA A 194 15.01 24.47 5.44
N ALA A 195 14.25 25.16 4.58
CA ALA A 195 14.24 26.61 4.51
C ALA A 195 13.70 27.24 5.81
N GLU A 196 12.61 26.70 6.36
CA GLU A 196 12.04 27.18 7.63
C GLU A 196 12.98 26.98 8.81
N LEU A 197 13.58 25.79 8.94
CA LEU A 197 14.44 25.44 10.07
C LEU A 197 15.84 26.08 9.99
N GLY A 198 16.13 26.87 8.95
CA GLY A 198 17.46 27.41 8.70
C GLY A 198 18.53 26.31 8.54
N SER A 199 18.13 25.15 7.97
CA SER A 199 18.97 23.96 7.87
C SER A 199 19.14 23.51 6.41
N THR A 200 20.03 22.56 6.16
CA THR A 200 20.24 22.02 4.81
C THR A 200 19.25 20.90 4.51
N HIS A 201 18.90 20.72 3.23
CA HIS A 201 18.07 19.61 2.78
C HIS A 201 18.63 18.24 3.23
N ALA A 202 19.96 18.08 3.19
CA ALA A 202 20.64 16.87 3.65
C ALA A 202 20.42 16.62 5.15
N ALA A 203 20.50 17.66 5.99
CA ALA A 203 20.29 17.53 7.43
C ALA A 203 18.85 17.12 7.78
N VAL A 204 17.84 17.72 7.13
CA VAL A 204 16.42 17.33 7.32
C VAL A 204 16.15 15.92 6.80
N SER A 205 16.72 15.55 5.66
CA SER A 205 16.62 14.19 5.11
C SER A 205 17.25 13.15 6.05
N GLN A 206 18.41 13.47 6.63
CA GLN A 206 19.08 12.61 7.61
C GLN A 206 18.25 12.47 8.90
N GLN A 207 17.67 13.56 9.41
CA GLN A 207 16.79 13.52 10.58
C GLN A 207 15.53 12.68 10.32
N ARG A 208 14.92 12.81 9.14
CA ARG A 208 13.78 11.98 8.72
C ARG A 208 14.16 10.50 8.67
N ALA A 209 15.25 10.17 7.98
CA ALA A 209 15.71 8.78 7.85
C ALA A 209 16.02 8.16 9.21
N GLU A 210 16.62 8.92 10.12
CA GLU A 210 16.96 8.46 11.46
C GLU A 210 15.72 8.30 12.35
N ALA A 211 14.73 9.19 12.23
CA ALA A 211 13.45 9.05 12.89
C ALA A 211 12.72 7.77 12.44
N ILE A 212 12.75 7.45 11.14
CA ILE A 212 12.13 6.23 10.59
C ILE A 212 12.82 4.98 11.13
N ARG A 213 14.16 4.94 11.20
CA ARG A 213 14.89 3.82 11.81
C ARG A 213 14.52 3.63 13.26
N LEU A 214 14.43 4.72 14.02
CA LEU A 214 14.06 4.67 15.44
C LEU A 214 12.62 4.16 15.63
N MET A 215 11.68 4.60 14.79
CA MET A 215 10.31 4.06 14.77
C MET A 215 10.26 2.58 14.41
N ARG A 216 11.05 2.12 13.43
CA ARG A 216 11.16 0.68 13.11
C ARG A 216 11.71 -0.12 14.28
N ASP A 217 12.78 0.36 14.91
CA ASP A 217 13.37 -0.32 16.06
C ASP A 217 12.35 -0.48 17.20
N GLY A 218 11.58 0.58 17.49
CA GLY A 218 10.54 0.52 18.53
C GLY A 218 9.34 -0.35 18.16
N LEU A 219 8.86 -0.26 16.92
CA LEU A 219 7.77 -1.12 16.44
C LEU A 219 8.21 -2.59 16.37
N ALA A 220 9.44 -2.89 15.98
CA ALA A 220 9.96 -4.26 15.98
C ALA A 220 10.09 -4.81 17.41
N ALA A 221 10.51 -3.99 18.38
CA ALA A 221 10.63 -4.40 19.77
C ALA A 221 9.26 -4.69 20.44
N HIS A 222 8.19 -3.99 20.04
CA HIS A 222 6.89 -4.07 20.70
C HIS A 222 5.75 -4.70 19.86
N TYR A 223 5.94 -4.86 18.55
CA TYR A 223 4.92 -5.31 17.57
C TYR A 223 5.42 -6.41 16.61
N ALA A 224 6.53 -7.11 16.87
CA ALA A 224 6.96 -8.20 15.97
C ALA A 224 5.93 -9.36 15.92
N ASP A 225 5.48 -9.71 14.71
CA ASP A 225 4.54 -10.82 14.43
C ASP A 225 5.08 -12.19 14.86
N ASP A 226 6.41 -12.34 15.00
CA ASP A 226 7.08 -13.58 15.39
C ASP A 226 7.85 -13.39 16.72
N PRO A 227 7.48 -14.11 17.81
CA PRO A 227 8.14 -14.01 19.12
C PRO A 227 9.64 -14.35 19.11
N GLY A 228 10.16 -14.98 18.04
CA GLY A 228 11.57 -15.33 17.90
C GLY A 228 12.46 -14.30 17.21
N THR A 229 11.91 -13.21 16.68
CA THR A 229 12.69 -12.25 15.87
C THR A 229 13.47 -11.27 16.75
N THR A 230 14.74 -11.55 17.02
CA THR A 230 15.68 -10.55 17.55
C THR A 230 15.96 -9.50 16.48
N HIS A 231 15.32 -8.33 16.60
CA HIS A 231 15.61 -7.19 15.73
C HIS A 231 16.89 -6.48 16.17
N ALA A 232 17.88 -6.41 15.28
CA ALA A 232 19.08 -5.64 15.50
C ALA A 232 18.78 -4.14 15.28
N PRO A 233 19.13 -3.24 16.22
CA PRO A 233 18.78 -1.83 16.10
C PRO A 233 19.45 -1.19 14.87
N GLU A 234 18.64 -0.59 13.99
CA GLU A 234 19.11 0.13 12.81
C GLU A 234 19.52 1.57 13.13
N SER A 235 18.96 2.15 14.20
CA SER A 235 19.19 3.55 14.55
C SER A 235 20.62 3.82 15.03
N ARG A 236 21.25 4.82 14.39
CA ARG A 236 22.60 5.31 14.63
C ARG A 236 22.68 6.37 15.73
N ILE A 237 21.58 6.68 16.42
CA ILE A 237 21.61 7.60 17.57
C ILE A 237 22.37 6.98 18.76
N ASN A 238 22.81 7.84 19.69
CA ASN A 238 23.43 7.40 20.94
C ASN A 238 22.50 6.46 21.72
N ALA A 239 23.07 5.40 22.30
CA ALA A 239 22.36 4.37 23.06
C ALA A 239 21.44 4.94 24.16
N ARG A 240 21.85 5.99 24.89
CA ARG A 240 21.01 6.63 25.91
C ARG A 240 19.72 7.18 25.32
N ARG A 241 19.81 7.95 24.23
CA ARG A 241 18.63 8.53 23.56
C ARG A 241 17.72 7.45 22.96
N ARG A 242 18.31 6.34 22.50
CA ARG A 242 17.56 5.18 22.02
C ARG A 242 16.80 4.51 23.16
N ASN A 243 17.45 4.31 24.31
CA ASN A 243 16.80 3.72 25.48
C ASN A 243 15.69 4.62 26.04
N ASP A 244 15.91 5.95 26.08
CA ASP A 244 14.89 6.93 26.48
C ASP A 244 13.66 6.85 25.55
N TYR A 245 13.89 6.73 24.24
CA TYR A 245 12.83 6.53 23.23
C TYR A 245 12.05 5.23 23.48
N MET A 246 12.75 4.10 23.65
CA MET A 246 12.12 2.81 23.89
C MET A 246 11.30 2.80 25.18
N ALA A 247 11.82 3.40 26.25
CA ALA A 247 11.11 3.53 27.52
C ALA A 247 9.82 4.37 27.37
N GLN A 248 9.90 5.49 26.65
CA GLN A 248 8.74 6.37 26.43
C GLN A 248 7.68 5.70 25.54
N MET A 249 8.10 4.96 24.51
CA MET A 249 7.20 4.17 23.66
C MET A 249 6.55 3.03 24.45
N GLY A 250 7.32 2.30 25.25
CA GLY A 250 6.82 1.21 26.09
C GLY A 250 5.80 1.68 27.14
N ALA A 251 6.00 2.87 27.71
CA ALA A 251 5.03 3.49 28.63
C ALA A 251 3.74 3.91 27.93
N ALA A 252 3.82 4.45 26.71
CA ALA A 252 2.66 4.88 25.92
C ALA A 252 1.85 3.72 25.32
N THR A 253 2.43 2.53 25.26
CA THR A 253 1.80 1.31 24.70
C THR A 253 1.32 0.33 25.77
N HIS A 254 1.54 0.62 27.06
CA HIS A 254 1.00 -0.18 28.17
C HIS A 254 -0.54 -0.29 28.06
N GLY A 255 -1.03 -1.53 28.03
CA GLY A 255 -2.47 -1.84 27.93
C GLY A 255 -2.99 -2.20 26.53
N GLY A 256 -2.14 -2.60 25.59
CA GLY A 256 -2.56 -3.39 24.42
C GLY A 256 -2.99 -4.80 24.83
N ILE A 257 -3.97 -5.39 24.13
CA ILE A 257 -4.65 -6.63 24.55
C ILE A 257 -3.75 -7.87 24.35
N THR A 258 -2.68 -7.78 23.56
CA THR A 258 -2.01 -8.97 23.01
C THR A 258 -0.58 -9.25 23.51
N ARG A 259 0.04 -8.43 24.36
CA ARG A 259 1.40 -8.74 24.86
C ARG A 259 1.64 -8.31 26.31
N PRO A 260 1.82 -9.25 27.26
CA PRO A 260 2.39 -8.92 28.56
C PRO A 260 3.85 -8.51 28.36
N VAL A 261 4.24 -7.45 29.05
CA VAL A 261 5.58 -6.87 29.05
C VAL A 261 6.57 -7.94 29.51
N LEU A 262 7.55 -8.26 28.67
CA LEU A 262 8.72 -9.01 29.11
C LEU A 262 9.55 -8.08 30.01
N SER A 263 9.39 -8.23 31.31
CA SER A 263 10.31 -7.72 32.32
C SER A 263 11.65 -8.43 32.19
N ALA A 264 12.71 -7.70 31.90
CA ALA A 264 14.09 -8.09 32.17
C ALA A 264 14.67 -7.13 33.21
#